data_AF-A0A660VXT7-F1
#
_entry.id   AF-A0A660VXT7-F1
#
_cell.length_a   1.000
_cell.length_b   1.000
_cell.length_c   1.000
_cell.angle_alpha   90.00
_cell.angle_beta   90.00
_cell.angle_gamma   90.00
#
_symmetry.space_group_name_H-M   'P 1'
#
loop_
_entity.id
_entity.type
_entity.pdbx_description
1 polymer ?
#
loop_
_entity_poly.entity_id
_entity_poly.type
_entity_poly.pdbx_seq_one_letter_code
_entity_poly.pdbx_strand_id
1 'polypeptide(L)' 'MHFLEETKKWLGEITEIFLLLVALGIVVEILFGNTVPFFGGIITNLTALLNTLGQNGLVGLIALSIILYLFARKKAVA' A
#
# COMPACT_ATOMS: atom_id res chain seq x y z
N MET A 1 -17.18 -20.92 -11.18
CA MET A 1 -16.73 -20.17 -9.99
C MET A 1 -15.21 -20.20 -9.81
N HIS A 2 -14.50 -21.23 -10.31
CA HIS A 2 -13.04 -21.34 -10.29
C HIS A 2 -12.26 -20.11 -10.81
N PHE A 3 -12.68 -19.53 -11.94
CA PHE A 3 -11.98 -18.38 -12.55
C PHE A 3 -11.87 -17.15 -11.63
N LEU A 4 -12.89 -16.87 -10.82
CA LEU A 4 -12.86 -15.73 -9.89
C LEU A 4 -11.93 -15.98 -8.71
N GLU A 5 -11.84 -17.22 -8.25
CA GLU A 5 -10.94 -17.61 -7.15
C GLU A 5 -9.48 -17.55 -7.62
N GLU A 6 -9.21 -18.06 -8.80
CA GLU A 6 -7.89 -18.05 -9.44
C GLU A 6 -7.41 -16.61 -9.73
N THR A 7 -8.31 -15.75 -10.26
CA THR A 7 -8.01 -14.33 -10.47
C THR A 7 -7.73 -13.60 -9.15
N LYS A 8 -8.52 -13.87 -8.10
CA LYS A 8 -8.31 -13.27 -6.77
C LYS A 8 -6.97 -13.71 -6.17
N LYS A 9 -6.59 -14.98 -6.34
CA LYS A 9 -5.30 -15.51 -5.89
C LYS A 9 -4.15 -14.82 -6.61
N TRP A 10 -4.19 -14.77 -7.95
CA TRP A 10 -3.16 -14.13 -8.77
C TRP A 10 -2.98 -12.64 -8.42
N LEU A 11 -4.08 -11.90 -8.25
CA LEU A 11 -4.03 -10.49 -7.84
C LEU A 11 -3.41 -10.33 -6.44
N GLY A 12 -3.69 -11.25 -5.52
CA GLY A 12 -3.10 -11.28 -4.19
C GLY A 12 -1.58 -11.43 -4.25
N GLU A 13 -1.10 -12.45 -4.98
CA GLU A 13 0.34 -12.74 -5.13
C GLU A 13 1.08 -11.57 -5.79
N ILE A 14 0.50 -10.97 -6.83
CA ILE A 14 1.08 -9.78 -7.46
C ILE A 14 1.13 -8.59 -6.51
N THR A 15 0.04 -8.35 -5.77
CA THR A 15 0.01 -7.26 -4.79
C THR A 15 1.10 -7.44 -3.74
N GLU A 16 1.35 -8.67 -3.27
CA GLU A 16 2.42 -8.97 -2.32
C GLU A 16 3.81 -8.65 -2.89
N ILE A 17 4.07 -9.02 -4.16
CA ILE A 17 5.32 -8.66 -4.85
C ILE A 17 5.48 -7.14 -4.92
N PHE A 18 4.44 -6.40 -5.31
CA PHE A 18 4.49 -4.94 -5.37
C PHE A 18 4.68 -4.30 -3.99
N LEU A 19 4.09 -4.85 -2.93
CA LEU A 19 4.31 -4.37 -1.56
C LEU A 19 5.77 -4.54 -1.13
N LEU A 20 6.40 -5.66 -1.47
CA LEU A 20 7.84 -5.88 -1.23
C LEU A 20 8.69 -4.87 -2.02
N LEU A 21 8.32 -4.59 -3.28
CA LEU A 21 9.01 -3.59 -4.10
C LEU A 21 8.86 -2.17 -3.55
N VAL A 22 7.70 -1.81 -3.00
CA VAL A 22 7.50 -0.52 -2.32
C VAL A 22 8.39 -0.43 -1.09
N ALA A 23 8.44 -1.48 -0.26
CA ALA A 23 9.30 -1.50 0.92
C ALA A 23 10.79 -1.34 0.54
N LEU A 24 11.25 -2.06 -0.48
CA LEU A 24 12.59 -1.89 -1.03
C LEU A 24 12.82 -0.47 -1.56
N GLY A 25 11.85 0.07 -2.30
CA GLY A 25 11.91 1.40 -2.87
C GLY A 25 12.05 2.51 -1.83
N ILE A 26 11.33 2.39 -0.71
CA ILE A 26 11.49 3.32 0.43
C ILE A 26 12.93 3.28 0.95
N VAL A 27 13.51 2.10 1.14
CA VAL A 27 14.91 1.96 1.59
C VAL A 27 15.88 2.58 0.59
N VAL A 28 15.70 2.31 -0.70
CA VAL A 28 16.54 2.83 -1.78
C VAL A 28 16.47 4.36 -1.85
N GLU A 29 15.27 4.93 -1.80
CA GLU A 29 15.07 6.39 -1.84
C GLU A 29 15.64 7.08 -0.58
N ILE A 30 15.61 6.44 0.59
CA ILE A 30 16.29 6.95 1.79
C ILE A 30 17.82 6.99 1.60
N LEU A 31 18.40 5.93 1.03
CA LEU A 31 19.85 5.79 0.90
C LEU A 31 20.45 6.67 -0.20
N PHE A 32 19.75 6.79 -1.33
CA PHE A 32 20.28 7.42 -2.54
C PHE A 32 19.50 8.66 -2.98
N GLY A 33 18.39 8.98 -2.31
CA GLY A 33 17.50 10.08 -2.67
C GLY A 33 16.73 9.82 -3.96
N ASN A 34 16.22 10.89 -4.57
CA ASN A 34 15.34 10.84 -5.75
C ASN A 34 16.09 10.62 -7.08
N THR A 35 17.36 10.20 -7.04
CA THR A 35 18.20 10.04 -8.23
C THR A 35 18.15 8.62 -8.82
N VAL A 36 17.51 7.67 -8.12
CA VAL A 36 17.43 6.27 -8.55
C VAL A 36 16.24 6.08 -9.50
N PRO A 37 16.47 5.56 -10.73
CA PRO A 37 15.39 5.23 -11.66
C PRO A 37 14.38 4.24 -11.04
N PHE A 38 13.09 4.43 -11.34
CA PHE A 38 11.97 3.57 -10.90
C PHE A 38 11.65 3.55 -9.39
N PHE A 39 12.54 4.05 -8.52
CA PHE A 39 12.34 4.11 -7.07
C PHE A 39 12.24 5.53 -6.50
N GLY A 40 12.39 6.56 -7.34
CA GLY A 40 12.21 7.96 -6.92
C GLY A 40 10.75 8.34 -6.67
N GLY A 41 10.50 9.11 -5.61
CA GLY A 41 9.22 9.76 -5.32
C GLY A 41 8.25 8.92 -4.51
N ILE A 42 8.63 7.72 -4.05
CA ILE A 42 7.80 6.85 -3.22
C ILE A 42 7.53 7.52 -1.88
N ILE A 43 8.58 8.05 -1.23
CA ILE A 43 8.47 8.77 0.04
C ILE A 43 7.67 10.05 -0.16
N THR A 44 7.91 10.79 -1.25
CA THR A 44 7.16 12.01 -1.56
C THR A 44 5.66 11.74 -1.67
N ASN A 45 5.28 10.70 -2.43
CA ASN A 45 3.89 10.28 -2.59
C ASN A 45 3.28 9.82 -1.25
N LEU A 46 4.03 9.05 -0.45
CA LEU A 46 3.59 8.62 0.87
C LEU A 46 3.34 9.81 1.81
N THR A 47 4.29 10.74 1.90
CA THR A 47 4.16 11.93 2.73
C THR A 47 3.01 12.83 2.27
N ALA A 48 2.79 12.97 0.96
CA ALA A 48 1.64 13.70 0.43
C ALA A 48 0.31 13.07 0.89
N LEU A 49 0.18 11.75 0.79
CA LEU A 49 -1.00 11.02 1.28
C LEU A 49 -1.18 11.21 2.80
N LEU A 50 -0.12 11.06 3.58
CA LEU A 50 -0.16 11.27 5.04
C LEU A 50 -0.57 12.70 5.40
N ASN A 51 -0.09 13.71 4.67
CA ASN A 51 -0.48 15.10 4.87
C ASN A 51 -1.97 15.33 4.54
N THR A 52 -2.49 14.71 3.48
CA THR A 52 -3.92 14.77 3.15
C THR A 52 -4.78 14.13 4.24
N LEU A 53 -4.34 12.98 4.76
CA LEU A 53 -5.04 12.30 5.86
C LEU A 53 -4.96 13.10 7.17
N GLY A 54 -3.79 13.68 7.48
CA GLY A 54 -3.57 14.49 8.68
C GLY A 54 -4.38 15.79 8.69
N GLN A 55 -4.47 16.48 7.55
CA GLN A 55 -5.30 17.69 7.41
C GLN A 55 -6.79 17.42 7.65
N ASN A 56 -7.26 16.22 7.27
CA ASN A 56 -8.66 15.81 7.47
C ASN A 56 -8.88 15.00 8.76
N GLY A 57 -7.88 14.91 9.65
CA GLY A 57 -7.89 14.28 10.97
C GLY A 57 -8.90 13.15 11.18
N LEU A 58 -10.12 13.50 11.60
CA LEU A 58 -11.22 12.59 11.85
C LEU A 58 -11.63 11.76 10.62
N VAL A 59 -11.80 12.40 9.45
CA VAL A 59 -12.18 11.72 8.20
C VAL A 59 -11.05 10.77 7.75
N GLY A 60 -9.79 11.18 7.93
CA GLY A 60 -8.63 10.35 7.66
C GLY A 60 -8.62 9.07 8.52
N LEU A 61 -8.90 9.19 9.81
CA LEU A 61 -8.98 8.04 10.73
C LEU A 61 -10.15 7.10 10.40
N ILE A 62 -11.31 7.64 10.01
CA ILE A 62 -12.46 6.84 9.57
C ILE A 62 -12.11 6.05 8.31
N ALA A 63 -11.50 6.71 7.31
CA ALA A 63 -11.07 6.05 6.08
C ALA A 63 -10.04 4.93 6.37
N LEU A 64 -9.04 5.20 7.21
CA LEU A 64 -8.05 4.20 7.63
C LEU A 64 -8.72 3.01 8.35
N SER A 65 -9.65 3.28 9.26
CA SER A 65 -10.37 2.23 10.00
C SER A 65 -11.16 1.30 9.09
N ILE A 66 -11.83 1.87 8.07
CA ILE A 66 -12.56 1.09 7.05
C ILE A 66 -11.60 0.21 6.26
N ILE A 67 -10.46 0.76 5.81
CA ILE A 67 -9.43 0.01 5.08
C ILE A 67 -8.92 -1.16 5.93
N LEU A 68 -8.49 -0.88 7.17
CA LEU A 68 -7.99 -1.91 8.09
C LEU A 68 -9.04 -2.98 8.37
N TYR A 69 -10.30 -2.60 8.56
CA TYR A 69 -11.41 -3.55 8.75
C TYR A 69 -11.58 -4.48 7.55
N LEU A 70 -11.55 -3.95 6.32
CA LEU A 70 -11.67 -4.76 5.10
C LEU A 70 -10.51 -5.75 4.94
N PHE A 71 -9.28 -5.32 5.25
CA PHE A 71 -8.10 -6.20 5.22
C PHE A 71 -8.11 -7.24 6.34
N ALA A 72 -8.51 -6.87 7.56
CA ALA A 72 -8.60 -7.78 8.70
C ALA A 72 -9.70 -8.84 8.51
N ARG A 73 -10.84 -8.47 7.91
CA ARG A 73 -11.93 -9.40 7.60
C ARG A 73 -11.49 -10.52 6.64
N LYS A 74 -10.56 -10.26 5.72
CA LYS A 74 -9.99 -11.30 4.85
C LYS A 74 -9.22 -12.38 5.63
N LYS A 75 -8.59 -12.04 6.76
CA LYS A 75 -7.87 -13.01 7.60
C LYS A 75 -8.79 -13.83 8.51
N ALA A 76 -9.93 -13.26 8.91
CA ALA A 76 -10.88 -13.93 9.81
C ALA A 76 -11.80 -14.95 9.13
N VAL A 77 -11.85 -14.97 7.80
CA VAL A 77 -12.66 -15.90 6.99
C VAL A 77 -11.77 -16.91 6.23
N ALA A 78 -10.45 -16.85 6.45
CA ALA A 78 -9.47 -17.79 5.91
C ALA A 78 -9.18 -18.92 6.90
#